data_AF-A0A5K1I9G6-F1
#
_entry.id   AF-A0A5K1I9G6-F1
#
_cell.length_a   1.000
_cell.length_b   1.000
_cell.length_c   1.000
_cell.angle_alpha   90.00
_cell.angle_beta   90.00
_cell.angle_gamma   90.00
#
_symmetry.space_group_name_H-M   'P 1'
#
loop_
_entity.id
_entity.type
_entity.pdbx_description
1 polymer ?
#
loop_
_entity_poly.entity_id
_entity_poly.type
_entity_poly.pdbx_seq_one_letter_code
_entity_poly.pdbx_strand_id
1 'polypeptide(L)'
;MIHRLVLIALLATGLASQAAAMPTLTAMAPLTRLSESGPTSALVNLMLSAPAEEPFIVMVTTSDLTAKSGIDYVPVAEPVTFLPGDIYKQVEVAIIDDPEDEPVDEMFQLTLGDVIPLGDNPLPPVVVALPFLHFTIEDNDHTLSTDAADVKAGEPVLVNINQRFDSQDTVGTYVRITGGTARLGVDIAPPRRSGFLRAGKTEQTLGFETFEGMSEEDRTVVFEVGGNAEGQVTTEPETLTVMIRGEPSEFEPARLQYGPGTGYIYYAGDLVMERPFPPQTFDIEMRVHIGGSRFTLRQQGTSLTFARVCRNDVDASTAMASIQGMSVDDMREAGEELWRAAYQVDGVPFTYVVAGDPAEKLVGYATSNYSTDGMAHEQYFSYIVTPVAPEDPETAEVPRLPPERDPVLPPTAARDAVARAIADDMGVSADALTPYLTTSLGSGTDSVKVALWLGPDGQLVQPGRDDLDPCDPGYGEMVPAVSRVIYTVHAFEDRFIVQSKTQDIETGRYERAYMEDFDTASNALDEAVTRAHEGLSPDIAAPTD
;
A
#
# COMPACT_ATOMS: atom_id res chain seq x y z
N MET A 1 45.63 -71.54 -31.95
CA MET A 1 44.53 -70.85 -31.25
C MET A 1 44.73 -71.02 -29.75
N ILE A 2 44.94 -69.89 -29.03
CA ILE A 2 44.56 -69.60 -27.62
C ILE A 2 45.30 -70.41 -26.52
N HIS A 3 46.41 -69.90 -25.96
CA HIS A 3 46.56 -69.18 -24.65
C HIS A 3 46.18 -70.04 -23.42
N ARG A 4 47.01 -70.30 -22.39
CA ARG A 4 47.87 -69.39 -21.59
C ARG A 4 48.85 -70.18 -20.68
N LEU A 5 50.01 -69.58 -20.42
CA LEU A 5 51.03 -69.87 -19.38
C LEU A 5 50.52 -69.56 -17.95
N VAL A 6 51.16 -70.15 -16.91
CA VAL A 6 51.71 -69.54 -15.65
C VAL A 6 52.11 -70.73 -14.73
N LEU A 7 53.38 -71.09 -14.52
CA LEU A 7 54.51 -70.49 -13.77
C LEU A 7 54.42 -70.61 -12.22
N ILE A 8 55.44 -71.25 -11.65
CA ILE A 8 55.71 -71.63 -10.25
C ILE A 8 56.25 -70.43 -9.43
N ALA A 9 55.89 -70.31 -8.14
CA ALA A 9 56.75 -69.79 -7.06
C ALA A 9 56.10 -70.11 -5.68
N LEU A 10 56.64 -71.03 -4.89
CA LEU A 10 57.62 -70.85 -3.80
C LEU A 10 57.07 -70.07 -2.58
N LEU A 11 56.79 -70.81 -1.49
CA LEU A 11 56.53 -70.26 -0.17
C LEU A 11 57.77 -69.50 0.33
N ALA A 12 57.61 -68.19 0.56
CA ALA A 12 58.46 -67.42 1.45
C ALA A 12 57.57 -66.95 2.62
N THR A 13 57.73 -67.57 3.78
CA THR A 13 57.25 -67.05 5.06
C THR A 13 58.05 -65.79 5.38
N GLY A 14 57.58 -64.65 4.91
CA GLY A 14 58.03 -63.33 5.34
C GLY A 14 57.24 -62.90 6.57
N LEU A 15 57.90 -62.88 7.74
CA LEU A 15 57.52 -61.97 8.81
C LEU A 15 57.81 -60.56 8.31
N ALA A 16 56.84 -59.96 7.61
CA ALA A 16 56.79 -58.52 7.49
C ALA A 16 56.46 -58.00 8.89
N SER A 17 57.46 -57.48 9.59
CA SER A 17 57.22 -56.51 10.65
C SER A 17 56.43 -55.38 10.03
N GLN A 18 55.11 -55.41 10.18
CA GLN A 18 54.28 -54.27 9.87
C GLN A 18 54.71 -53.19 10.86
N ALA A 19 55.53 -52.23 10.40
CA ALA A 19 55.74 -51.02 11.16
C ALA A 19 54.34 -50.45 11.41
N ALA A 20 53.90 -50.50 12.67
CA ALA A 20 52.62 -49.93 13.06
C ALA A 20 52.64 -48.47 12.60
N ALA A 21 51.70 -48.10 11.72
CA ALA A 21 51.55 -46.72 11.33
C ALA A 21 51.25 -45.92 12.60
N MET A 22 52.02 -44.85 12.85
CA MET A 22 51.78 -43.99 14.01
C MET A 22 50.34 -43.45 13.91
N PRO A 23 49.53 -43.52 14.98
CA PRO A 23 48.19 -42.97 14.95
C PRO A 23 48.26 -41.46 14.70
N THR A 24 47.50 -41.01 13.70
CA THR A 24 47.32 -39.59 13.39
C THR A 24 46.06 -39.06 14.06
N LEU A 25 46.19 -37.94 14.78
CA LEU A 25 45.11 -37.11 15.29
C LEU A 25 44.86 -35.97 14.29
N THR A 26 43.62 -35.84 13.84
CA THR A 26 43.20 -34.79 12.90
C THR A 26 42.00 -34.03 13.46
N ALA A 27 42.02 -32.70 13.40
CA ALA A 27 40.83 -31.88 13.61
C ALA A 27 40.09 -31.67 12.29
N MET A 28 38.77 -31.85 12.28
CA MET A 28 37.91 -31.53 11.15
C MET A 28 36.62 -30.88 11.63
N ALA A 29 36.16 -29.86 10.91
CA ALA A 29 34.84 -29.27 11.11
C ALA A 29 33.97 -29.52 9.88
N PRO A 30 32.67 -29.83 10.02
CA PRO A 30 31.76 -29.97 8.90
C PRO A 30 31.47 -28.62 8.21
N LEU A 31 31.56 -27.53 8.98
CA LEU A 31 31.43 -26.15 8.53
C LEU A 31 32.57 -25.32 9.12
N THR A 32 33.20 -24.51 8.29
CA THR A 32 34.23 -23.53 8.70
C THR A 32 33.82 -22.09 8.35
N ARG A 33 32.70 -21.92 7.65
CA ARG A 33 31.98 -20.66 7.48
C ARG A 33 30.66 -20.81 8.21
N LEU A 34 30.40 -19.90 9.12
CA LEU A 34 29.27 -19.89 10.03
C LEU A 34 28.66 -18.49 9.90
N SER A 35 27.34 -18.40 9.93
CA SER A 35 26.67 -17.12 10.10
C SER A 35 26.26 -16.97 11.56
N GLU A 36 26.18 -15.74 12.04
CA GLU A 36 25.62 -15.42 13.37
C GLU A 36 24.14 -15.84 13.48
N SER A 37 23.39 -15.82 12.36
CA SER A 37 22.03 -16.40 12.26
C SER A 37 22.00 -17.93 12.16
N GLY A 38 23.17 -18.55 11.91
CA GLY A 38 23.36 -19.94 11.56
C GLY A 38 23.44 -20.89 12.78
N PRO A 39 24.13 -22.05 12.67
CA PRO A 39 24.35 -22.86 13.86
C PRO A 39 25.17 -22.06 14.88
N THR A 40 24.63 -21.92 16.09
CA THR A 40 25.21 -21.15 17.22
C THR A 40 26.57 -21.65 17.72
N SER A 41 27.19 -22.60 17.00
CA SER A 41 28.44 -23.21 17.37
C SER A 41 29.17 -23.83 16.18
N ALA A 42 30.50 -23.69 16.18
CA ALA A 42 31.41 -24.49 15.37
C ALA A 42 31.69 -25.83 16.05
N LEU A 43 31.33 -26.95 15.40
CA LEU A 43 31.60 -28.29 15.90
C LEU A 43 32.92 -28.83 15.32
N VAL A 44 33.89 -29.09 16.19
CA VAL A 44 35.20 -29.62 15.81
C VAL A 44 35.34 -31.06 16.26
N ASN A 45 35.46 -31.95 15.27
CA ASN A 45 35.67 -33.37 15.47
C ASN A 45 37.17 -33.67 15.51
N LEU A 46 37.62 -34.22 16.63
CA LEU A 46 38.99 -34.71 16.81
C LEU A 46 38.99 -36.22 16.55
N MET A 47 39.57 -36.63 15.43
CA MET A 47 39.56 -38.02 14.97
C MET A 47 40.95 -38.63 15.06
N LEU A 48 41.02 -39.81 15.70
CA LEU A 48 42.21 -40.62 15.77
C LEU A 48 42.13 -41.76 14.75
N SER A 49 43.15 -41.93 13.91
CA SER A 49 43.16 -42.94 12.84
C SER A 49 43.16 -44.41 13.33
N ALA A 50 43.41 -44.64 14.61
CA ALA A 50 43.31 -45.92 15.30
C ALA A 50 42.91 -45.68 16.77
N PRO A 51 42.34 -46.66 17.49
CA PRO A 51 42.01 -46.49 18.90
C PRO A 51 43.23 -46.12 19.75
N ALA A 52 43.06 -45.19 20.70
CA ALA A 52 44.11 -44.85 21.64
C ALA A 52 44.53 -46.10 22.45
N GLU A 53 45.83 -46.37 22.54
CA GLU A 53 46.35 -47.52 23.30
C GLU A 53 46.55 -47.18 24.77
N GLU A 54 46.99 -45.94 25.04
CA GLU A 54 47.26 -45.39 26.37
C GLU A 54 46.59 -44.01 26.49
N PRO A 55 46.21 -43.57 27.71
CA PRO A 55 45.54 -42.31 27.89
C PRO A 55 46.47 -41.10 27.65
N PHE A 56 45.97 -40.10 26.92
CA PHE A 56 46.68 -38.84 26.68
C PHE A 56 45.72 -37.65 26.64
N ILE A 57 46.29 -36.45 26.80
CA ILE A 57 45.61 -35.16 26.64
C ILE A 57 46.17 -34.44 25.41
N VAL A 58 45.29 -33.77 24.69
CA VAL A 58 45.64 -32.69 23.76
C VAL A 58 44.97 -31.40 24.24
N MET A 59 45.73 -30.31 24.34
CA MET A 59 45.12 -29.00 24.62
C MET A 59 44.44 -28.48 23.36
N VAL A 60 43.21 -28.00 23.51
CA VAL A 60 42.48 -27.32 22.43
C VAL A 60 42.29 -25.87 22.82
N THR A 61 42.81 -24.97 22.00
CA THR A 61 42.76 -23.53 22.27
C THR A 61 42.29 -22.76 21.05
N THR A 62 41.38 -21.82 21.23
CA THR A 62 41.06 -20.82 20.22
C THR A 62 41.93 -19.57 20.38
N SER A 63 42.14 -18.86 19.29
CA SER A 63 42.84 -17.57 19.26
C SER A 63 42.23 -16.64 18.23
N ASP A 64 42.16 -15.36 18.59
CA ASP A 64 41.68 -14.27 17.74
C ASP A 64 42.47 -14.17 16.43
N LEU A 65 41.77 -13.84 15.36
CA LEU A 65 42.35 -13.20 14.19
C LEU A 65 41.66 -11.84 14.01
N THR A 66 40.69 -11.73 13.09
CA THR A 66 39.81 -10.56 13.00
C THR A 66 38.71 -10.65 14.07
N ALA A 67 38.10 -11.82 14.26
CA ALA A 67 37.19 -12.11 15.36
C ALA A 67 37.92 -12.04 16.72
N LYS A 68 37.24 -11.46 17.71
CA LYS A 68 37.63 -11.21 19.10
C LYS A 68 36.87 -12.12 20.08
N SER A 69 37.64 -12.80 20.93
CA SER A 69 37.06 -13.65 21.97
C SER A 69 36.14 -12.87 22.91
N GLY A 70 34.96 -13.43 23.19
CA GLY A 70 33.95 -12.86 24.07
C GLY A 70 33.10 -11.76 23.43
N ILE A 71 33.36 -11.41 22.17
CA ILE A 71 32.53 -10.53 21.35
C ILE A 71 31.82 -11.40 20.31
N ASP A 72 32.55 -12.03 19.40
CA ASP A 72 31.95 -12.79 18.28
C ASP A 72 32.08 -14.33 18.45
N TYR A 73 32.95 -14.79 19.36
CA TYR A 73 32.98 -16.21 19.76
C TYR A 73 33.38 -16.45 21.22
N VAL A 74 32.89 -17.54 21.81
CA VAL A 74 33.29 -17.94 23.17
C VAL A 74 34.64 -18.67 23.13
N PRO A 75 35.67 -18.19 23.84
CA PRO A 75 37.00 -18.80 23.78
C PRO A 75 37.02 -20.19 24.42
N VAL A 76 37.68 -21.13 23.74
CA VAL A 76 37.96 -22.47 24.24
C VAL A 76 39.44 -22.56 24.63
N ALA A 77 39.70 -23.10 25.82
CA ALA A 77 41.06 -23.40 26.30
C ALA A 77 41.01 -24.60 27.25
N GLU A 78 40.75 -25.79 26.72
CA GLU A 78 40.50 -26.98 27.54
C GLU A 78 41.33 -28.21 27.11
N PRO A 79 41.71 -29.07 28.08
CA PRO A 79 42.34 -30.36 27.78
C PRO A 79 41.30 -31.37 27.30
N VAL A 80 41.49 -31.94 26.11
CA VAL A 80 40.70 -33.06 25.63
C VAL A 80 41.42 -34.37 25.92
N THR A 81 40.77 -35.26 26.68
CA THR A 81 41.33 -36.55 27.08
C THR A 81 40.86 -37.67 26.15
N PHE A 82 41.82 -38.41 25.59
CA PHE A 82 41.59 -39.70 24.93
C PHE A 82 41.93 -40.82 25.91
N LEU A 83 40.95 -41.66 26.21
CA LEU A 83 41.12 -42.88 27.01
C LEU A 83 41.38 -44.07 26.07
N PRO A 84 41.96 -45.17 26.59
CA PRO A 84 42.16 -46.38 25.79
C PRO A 84 40.87 -46.83 25.09
N GLY A 85 40.95 -47.03 23.77
CA GLY A 85 39.81 -47.38 22.92
C GLY A 85 39.12 -46.18 22.24
N ASP A 86 39.36 -44.94 22.67
CA ASP A 86 38.78 -43.77 22.04
C ASP A 86 39.36 -43.53 20.64
N ILE A 87 38.48 -43.21 19.69
CA ILE A 87 38.84 -42.80 18.31
C ILE A 87 38.31 -41.41 17.95
N TYR A 88 37.50 -40.81 18.83
CA TYR A 88 36.70 -39.64 18.54
C TYR A 88 36.46 -38.80 19.79
N LYS A 89 36.61 -37.48 19.65
CA LYS A 89 36.16 -36.47 20.60
C LYS A 89 35.57 -35.30 19.82
N GLN A 90 34.74 -34.50 20.48
CA GLN A 90 34.16 -33.30 19.91
C GLN A 90 34.44 -32.12 20.84
N VAL A 91 34.75 -30.98 20.23
CA VAL A 91 34.86 -29.68 20.88
C VAL A 91 33.87 -28.74 20.20
N GLU A 92 33.21 -27.91 21.00
CA GLU A 92 32.25 -26.92 20.54
C GLU A 92 32.84 -25.52 20.80
N VAL A 93 32.80 -24.67 19.80
CA VAL A 93 33.10 -23.23 19.95
C VAL A 93 31.82 -22.48 19.66
N ALA A 94 31.19 -21.89 20.68
CA ALA A 94 29.96 -21.12 20.50
C ALA A 94 30.26 -19.82 19.73
N ILE A 95 29.41 -19.49 18.77
CA ILE A 95 29.40 -18.22 18.05
C ILE A 95 28.42 -17.29 18.78
N ILE A 96 28.78 -16.03 18.90
CA ILE A 96 27.95 -15.01 19.55
C ILE A 96 27.29 -14.21 18.42
N ASP A 97 25.96 -14.08 18.50
CA ASP A 97 25.13 -13.27 17.59
C ASP A 97 24.81 -11.99 18.35
N ASP A 98 25.19 -10.85 17.79
CA ASP A 98 24.97 -9.54 18.38
C ASP A 98 24.18 -8.61 17.43
N PRO A 99 23.96 -7.31 17.72
CA PRO A 99 23.19 -6.40 16.86
C PRO A 99 24.07 -5.39 16.08
N GLU A 100 25.40 -5.53 16.09
CA GLU A 100 26.34 -4.61 15.46
C GLU A 100 26.66 -5.02 14.01
N ASP A 101 26.23 -4.21 13.04
CA ASP A 101 26.58 -4.39 11.61
C ASP A 101 28.09 -4.22 11.35
N GLU A 102 28.73 -5.30 10.88
CA GLU A 102 30.16 -5.45 10.68
C GLU A 102 30.56 -5.45 9.19
N PRO A 103 31.71 -4.82 8.82
CA PRO A 103 32.04 -4.58 7.42
C PRO A 103 32.55 -5.77 6.63
N VAL A 104 33.00 -6.83 7.29
CA VAL A 104 33.66 -7.98 6.63
C VAL A 104 33.48 -9.23 7.46
N ASP A 105 33.47 -10.38 6.78
CA ASP A 105 33.61 -11.68 7.41
C ASP A 105 34.79 -11.70 8.43
N GLU A 106 34.49 -12.07 9.67
CA GLU A 106 35.48 -12.17 10.72
C GLU A 106 36.04 -13.58 10.85
N MET A 107 37.22 -13.73 11.44
CA MET A 107 37.93 -15.00 11.52
C MET A 107 38.55 -15.26 12.88
N PHE A 108 38.47 -16.51 13.33
CA PHE A 108 39.26 -17.03 14.46
C PHE A 108 39.94 -18.35 14.09
N GLN A 109 40.90 -18.77 14.92
CA GLN A 109 41.62 -20.03 14.73
C GLN A 109 41.44 -20.96 15.93
N LEU A 110 41.22 -22.25 15.69
CA LEU A 110 41.37 -23.31 16.69
C LEU A 110 42.71 -24.01 16.49
N THR A 111 43.44 -24.26 17.57
CA THR A 111 44.76 -24.90 17.57
C THR A 111 44.77 -26.14 18.48
N LEU A 112 45.37 -27.22 17.98
CA LEU A 112 45.71 -28.41 18.77
C LEU A 112 47.14 -28.26 19.32
N GLY A 113 47.28 -28.37 20.64
CA GLY A 113 48.56 -28.38 21.33
C GLY A 113 49.29 -29.72 21.25
N ASP A 114 50.38 -29.82 22.01
CA ASP A 114 51.15 -31.04 22.11
C ASP A 114 50.35 -32.18 22.76
N VAL A 115 50.69 -33.41 22.38
CA VAL A 115 50.14 -34.62 23.00
C VAL A 115 50.90 -34.91 24.29
N ILE A 116 50.18 -34.91 25.41
CA ILE A 116 50.73 -35.10 26.75
C ILE A 116 50.23 -36.44 27.32
N PRO A 117 51.11 -37.42 27.60
CA PRO A 117 50.72 -38.68 28.24
C PRO A 117 50.12 -38.44 29.63
N LEU A 118 49.08 -39.20 29.99
CA LEU A 118 48.45 -39.14 31.32
C LEU A 118 48.91 -40.24 32.29
N GLY A 119 49.62 -41.25 31.81
CA GLY A 119 50.09 -42.39 32.60
C GLY A 119 51.61 -42.58 32.59
N ASP A 120 52.08 -43.52 33.41
CA ASP A 120 53.51 -43.86 33.52
C ASP A 120 54.01 -44.72 32.34
N ASN A 121 53.09 -45.30 31.56
CA ASN A 121 53.41 -46.06 30.37
C ASN A 121 53.87 -45.12 29.24
N PRO A 122 54.93 -45.48 28.50
CA PRO A 122 55.37 -44.67 27.36
C PRO A 122 54.28 -44.65 26.28
N LEU A 123 53.77 -43.47 25.96
CA LEU A 123 52.81 -43.26 24.88
C LEU A 123 53.49 -43.51 23.52
N PRO A 124 52.91 -44.36 22.64
CA PRO A 124 53.34 -44.44 21.25
C PRO A 124 53.24 -43.05 20.59
N PRO A 125 54.15 -42.68 19.66
CA PRO A 125 54.07 -41.36 19.04
C PRO A 125 52.74 -41.16 18.30
N VAL A 126 52.03 -40.08 18.64
CA VAL A 126 50.81 -39.64 17.95
C VAL A 126 51.18 -38.46 17.06
N VAL A 127 50.83 -38.51 15.78
CA VAL A 127 51.07 -37.40 14.85
C VAL A 127 49.87 -36.46 14.86
N VAL A 128 50.08 -35.18 15.20
CA VAL A 128 49.03 -34.16 15.04
C VAL A 128 49.07 -33.63 13.61
N ALA A 129 48.11 -34.02 12.79
CA ALA A 129 47.97 -33.55 11.41
C ALA A 129 47.00 -32.37 11.35
N LEU A 130 47.37 -31.31 10.64
CA LEU A 130 46.60 -30.06 10.56
C LEU A 130 46.29 -29.50 11.96
N PRO A 131 47.31 -29.02 12.70
CA PRO A 131 47.12 -28.59 14.09
C PRO A 131 46.31 -27.31 14.22
N PHE A 132 45.80 -26.74 13.12
CA PHE A 132 44.96 -25.54 13.13
C PHE A 132 43.78 -25.67 12.17
N LEU A 133 42.65 -25.07 12.56
CA LEU A 133 41.47 -24.83 11.72
C LEU A 133 41.12 -23.35 11.79
N HIS A 134 40.86 -22.73 10.65
CA HIS A 134 40.31 -21.38 10.58
C HIS A 134 38.79 -21.46 10.46
N PHE A 135 38.12 -20.58 11.18
CA PHE A 135 36.70 -20.36 11.09
C PHE A 135 36.44 -18.94 10.62
N THR A 136 35.39 -18.78 9.85
CA THR A 136 34.87 -17.51 9.37
C THR A 136 33.47 -17.32 9.93
N ILE A 137 33.20 -16.15 10.51
CA ILE A 137 31.91 -15.70 11.02
C ILE A 137 31.39 -14.67 10.01
N GLU A 138 30.18 -14.92 9.49
CA GLU A 138 29.47 -14.07 8.54
C GLU A 138 28.39 -13.31 9.32
N ASP A 139 28.54 -11.99 9.37
CA ASP A 139 27.58 -11.06 9.96
C ASP A 139 26.24 -11.09 9.20
N ASN A 140 25.16 -11.06 9.96
CA ASN A 140 23.77 -11.06 9.49
C ASN A 140 23.05 -9.74 9.82
N ASP A 141 23.68 -8.78 10.48
CA ASP A 141 23.06 -7.49 10.79
C ASP A 141 23.23 -6.46 9.68
N HIS A 142 22.33 -5.47 9.65
CA HIS A 142 22.38 -4.41 8.63
C HIS A 142 22.04 -3.05 9.21
N THR A 143 22.87 -2.05 8.92
CA THR A 143 22.53 -0.64 9.14
C THR A 143 22.19 0.04 7.82
N LEU A 144 20.96 0.55 7.72
CA LEU A 144 20.45 1.31 6.59
C LEU A 144 20.45 2.81 6.93
N SER A 145 20.95 3.61 6.01
CA SER A 145 20.76 5.06 6.01
C SER A 145 19.78 5.47 4.92
N THR A 146 18.95 6.49 5.19
CA THR A 146 17.91 6.89 4.26
C THR A 146 17.91 8.40 4.02
N ASP A 147 17.57 8.79 2.79
CA ASP A 147 17.38 10.19 2.44
C ASP A 147 16.37 10.34 1.31
N ALA A 148 15.74 11.51 1.26
CA ALA A 148 14.89 11.94 0.16
C ALA A 148 14.96 13.47 0.06
N ALA A 149 14.85 13.98 -1.15
CA ALA A 149 14.85 15.42 -1.42
C ALA A 149 13.44 15.96 -1.60
N ASP A 150 13.24 17.23 -1.25
CA ASP A 150 12.07 18.00 -1.68
C ASP A 150 12.00 18.04 -3.21
N VAL A 151 10.79 17.94 -3.74
CA VAL A 151 10.54 17.91 -5.19
C VAL A 151 9.48 18.92 -5.57
N LYS A 152 9.42 19.24 -6.86
CA LYS A 152 8.25 19.94 -7.43
C LYS A 152 7.15 18.94 -7.75
N ALA A 153 5.90 19.39 -7.70
CA ALA A 153 4.78 18.64 -8.24
C ALA A 153 5.06 18.17 -9.68
N GLY A 154 4.86 16.88 -9.95
CA GLY A 154 5.19 16.22 -11.23
C GLY A 154 6.58 15.56 -11.28
N GLU A 155 7.49 15.91 -10.38
CA GLU A 155 8.79 15.22 -10.22
C GLU A 155 8.65 14.08 -9.19
N PRO A 156 9.19 12.87 -9.47
CA PRO A 156 9.08 11.78 -8.52
C PRO A 156 9.91 12.04 -7.27
N VAL A 157 9.37 11.72 -6.09
CA VAL A 157 10.16 11.63 -4.86
C VAL A 157 10.99 10.35 -4.94
N LEU A 158 12.30 10.48 -4.87
CA LEU A 158 13.24 9.36 -4.82
C LEU A 158 13.71 9.18 -3.38
N VAL A 159 13.31 8.06 -2.77
CA VAL A 159 13.80 7.65 -1.44
C VAL A 159 15.00 6.74 -1.64
N ASN A 160 16.17 7.24 -1.26
CA ASN A 160 17.42 6.50 -1.32
C ASN A 160 17.61 5.72 -0.01
N ILE A 161 17.99 4.45 -0.15
CA ILE A 161 18.27 3.54 0.95
C ILE A 161 19.66 3.00 0.72
N ASN A 162 20.58 3.31 1.64
CA ASN A 162 21.97 2.93 1.55
C ASN A 162 22.35 2.04 2.73
N GLN A 163 22.75 0.81 2.44
CA GLN A 163 23.34 -0.08 3.42
C GLN A 163 24.78 0.34 3.72
N ARG A 164 25.15 0.36 4.99
CA ARG A 164 26.46 0.80 5.46
C ARG A 164 27.60 -0.05 4.89
N PHE A 165 27.43 -1.37 4.90
CA PHE A 165 28.36 -2.35 4.36
C PHE A 165 27.67 -3.30 3.36
N ASP A 166 28.41 -3.93 2.46
CA ASP A 166 27.84 -4.91 1.55
C ASP A 166 27.66 -6.26 2.25
N SER A 167 26.44 -6.79 2.24
CA SER A 167 26.16 -8.12 2.81
C SER A 167 26.05 -9.20 1.73
N GLN A 168 26.31 -10.46 2.10
CA GLN A 168 25.99 -11.63 1.27
C GLN A 168 24.50 -11.99 1.32
N ASP A 169 23.76 -11.46 2.29
CA ASP A 169 22.33 -11.62 2.40
C ASP A 169 21.56 -10.61 1.54
N THR A 170 20.30 -10.95 1.26
CA THR A 170 19.38 -10.04 0.58
C THR A 170 18.48 -9.37 1.61
N VAL A 171 18.59 -8.05 1.74
CA VAL A 171 17.73 -7.25 2.60
C VAL A 171 16.50 -6.82 1.82
N GLY A 172 15.31 -7.23 2.27
CA GLY A 172 14.06 -6.66 1.78
C GLY A 172 13.91 -5.24 2.30
N THR A 173 13.56 -4.28 1.45
CA THR A 173 13.35 -2.88 1.85
C THR A 173 11.92 -2.46 1.56
N TYR A 174 11.40 -1.54 2.37
CA TYR A 174 10.10 -0.94 2.12
C TYR A 174 10.08 0.53 2.50
N VAL A 175 9.23 1.29 1.81
CA VAL A 175 8.89 2.67 2.11
C VAL A 175 7.38 2.78 2.09
N ARG A 176 6.77 3.35 3.13
CA ARG A 176 5.34 3.57 3.22
C ARG A 176 5.03 5.01 3.63
N ILE A 177 3.96 5.58 3.09
CA ILE A 177 3.46 6.89 3.48
C ILE A 177 2.65 6.72 4.77
N THR A 178 3.00 7.48 5.81
CA THR A 178 2.38 7.39 7.14
C THR A 178 1.70 8.68 7.59
N GLY A 179 1.84 9.76 6.81
CA GLY A 179 1.19 11.03 7.08
C GLY A 179 1.68 12.15 6.17
N GLY A 180 1.38 13.39 6.57
CA GLY A 180 1.64 14.60 5.80
C GLY A 180 0.36 15.34 5.45
N THR A 181 0.48 16.38 4.62
CA THR A 181 -0.65 17.14 4.06
C THR A 181 -0.93 16.80 2.59
N ALA A 182 -0.04 16.06 1.94
CA ALA A 182 -0.26 15.53 0.60
C ALA A 182 -1.39 14.49 0.63
N ARG A 183 -2.34 14.63 -0.29
CA ARG A 183 -3.43 13.68 -0.50
C ARG A 183 -2.99 12.63 -1.51
N LEU A 184 -3.22 11.38 -1.20
CA LEU A 184 -2.89 10.28 -2.09
C LEU A 184 -3.83 10.28 -3.29
N GLY A 185 -3.29 9.96 -4.46
CA GLY A 185 -4.05 10.00 -5.71
C GLY A 185 -4.32 11.41 -6.25
N VAL A 186 -4.13 12.46 -5.44
CA VAL A 186 -4.14 13.85 -5.93
C VAL A 186 -2.72 14.39 -6.06
N ASP A 187 -1.92 14.31 -5.00
CA ASP A 187 -0.59 14.89 -4.92
C ASP A 187 0.53 13.85 -5.11
N ILE A 188 0.31 12.60 -4.67
CA ILE A 188 1.32 11.51 -4.70
C ILE A 188 0.71 10.10 -4.82
N ALA A 189 1.39 9.15 -5.48
CA ALA A 189 1.06 7.72 -5.49
C ALA A 189 2.30 6.83 -5.73
N PRO A 190 2.25 5.51 -5.41
CA PRO A 190 1.32 4.76 -4.53
C PRO A 190 1.63 4.95 -3.02
N PRO A 191 0.80 4.46 -2.06
CA PRO A 191 1.03 4.62 -0.62
C PRO A 191 2.28 3.90 -0.09
N ARG A 192 2.82 2.92 -0.82
CA ARG A 192 4.04 2.19 -0.43
C ARG A 192 4.80 1.63 -1.62
N ARG A 193 6.09 1.38 -1.42
CA ARG A 193 6.98 0.69 -2.36
C ARG A 193 7.84 -0.31 -1.59
N SER A 194 8.12 -1.45 -2.22
CA SER A 194 9.07 -2.44 -1.70
C SER A 194 10.21 -2.66 -2.69
N GLY A 195 11.38 -3.01 -2.19
CA GLY A 195 12.58 -3.31 -2.96
C GLY A 195 13.43 -4.37 -2.29
N PHE A 196 14.60 -4.62 -2.87
CA PHE A 196 15.58 -5.54 -2.32
C PHE A 196 16.99 -4.97 -2.54
N LEU A 197 17.78 -4.89 -1.49
CA LEU A 197 19.23 -4.81 -1.58
C LEU A 197 19.74 -6.24 -1.72
N ARG A 198 20.11 -6.64 -2.94
CA ARG A 198 20.63 -7.99 -3.20
C ARG A 198 22.07 -8.12 -2.68
N ALA A 199 22.49 -9.36 -2.44
CA ALA A 199 23.86 -9.70 -2.08
C ALA A 199 24.91 -8.89 -2.87
N GLY A 200 25.83 -8.23 -2.16
CA GLY A 200 26.88 -7.38 -2.72
C GLY A 200 26.41 -6.02 -3.27
N LYS A 201 25.21 -5.56 -2.90
CA LYS A 201 24.67 -4.23 -3.24
C LYS A 201 24.43 -3.42 -1.98
N THR A 202 24.82 -2.15 -2.03
CA THR A 202 24.69 -1.20 -0.91
C THR A 202 23.68 -0.10 -1.17
N GLU A 203 23.15 0.02 -2.39
CA GLU A 203 22.27 1.13 -2.77
C GLU A 203 20.98 0.62 -3.40
N GLN A 204 19.87 1.23 -3.01
CA GLN A 204 18.55 1.01 -3.58
C GLN A 204 17.76 2.32 -3.56
N THR A 205 17.04 2.62 -4.63
CA THR A 205 16.15 3.79 -4.70
C THR A 205 14.72 3.33 -4.96
N LEU A 206 13.78 3.84 -4.16
CA LEU A 206 12.35 3.62 -4.33
C LEU A 206 11.67 4.94 -4.69
N GLY A 207 11.02 4.97 -5.86
CA GLY A 207 10.38 6.16 -6.41
C GLY A 207 8.88 6.21 -6.16
N PHE A 208 8.41 7.38 -5.75
CA PHE A 208 7.00 7.73 -5.62
C PHE A 208 6.67 8.82 -6.63
N GLU A 209 5.64 8.58 -7.44
CA GLU A 209 5.21 9.55 -8.45
C GLU A 209 4.47 10.68 -7.75
N THR A 210 4.88 11.91 -8.00
CA THR A 210 4.07 13.08 -7.62
C THR A 210 3.33 13.58 -8.83
N PHE A 211 2.31 14.37 -8.54
CA PHE A 211 1.36 14.81 -9.53
C PHE A 211 1.35 16.32 -9.59
N GLU A 212 1.35 16.85 -10.81
CA GLU A 212 0.90 18.22 -11.02
C GLU A 212 -0.57 18.33 -10.60
N GLY A 213 -0.87 19.35 -9.80
CA GLY A 213 -2.16 19.59 -9.19
C GLY A 213 -2.74 20.95 -9.56
N MET A 214 -3.97 21.19 -9.12
CA MET A 214 -4.68 22.47 -9.29
C MET A 214 -4.32 23.51 -8.22
N SER A 215 -3.54 23.11 -7.21
CA SER A 215 -3.19 23.94 -6.05
C SER A 215 -1.74 24.41 -6.11
N GLU A 216 -1.51 25.68 -5.80
CA GLU A 216 -0.18 26.27 -5.61
C GLU A 216 0.38 26.03 -4.20
N GLU A 217 -0.36 25.34 -3.33
CA GLU A 217 0.06 25.08 -1.95
C GLU A 217 1.13 23.99 -1.88
N ASP A 218 2.21 24.28 -1.15
CA ASP A 218 3.19 23.26 -0.77
C ASP A 218 2.54 22.21 0.13
N ARG A 219 2.79 20.94 -0.19
CA ARG A 219 2.33 19.78 0.58
C ARG A 219 3.50 19.03 1.18
N THR A 220 3.26 18.36 2.30
CA THR A 220 4.26 17.49 2.93
C THR A 220 3.82 16.04 2.84
N VAL A 221 4.78 15.14 2.69
CA VAL A 221 4.58 13.70 2.84
C VAL A 221 5.57 13.16 3.85
N VAL A 222 5.09 12.28 4.73
CA VAL A 222 5.91 11.59 5.73
C VAL A 222 6.02 10.13 5.30
N PHE A 223 7.24 9.68 5.08
CA PHE A 223 7.56 8.28 4.80
C PHE A 223 8.11 7.60 6.04
N GLU A 224 7.69 6.38 6.27
CA GLU A 224 8.44 5.41 7.09
C GLU A 224 9.22 4.48 6.15
N VAL A 225 10.48 4.25 6.48
CA VAL A 225 11.41 3.42 5.73
C VAL A 225 11.92 2.32 6.64
N GLY A 226 11.97 1.10 6.14
CA GLY A 226 12.51 -0.02 6.90
C GLY A 226 13.05 -1.11 6.02
N GLY A 227 13.60 -2.13 6.67
CA GLY A 227 14.09 -3.33 6.01
C GLY A 227 13.82 -4.59 6.83
N ASN A 228 13.98 -5.74 6.18
CA ASN A 228 13.84 -7.04 6.78
C ASN A 228 14.87 -8.00 6.16
N ALA A 229 15.63 -8.66 7.02
CA ALA A 229 16.60 -9.69 6.70
C ALA A 229 16.67 -10.68 7.88
N GLU A 230 17.54 -11.69 7.78
CA GLU A 230 18.02 -12.38 8.98
C GLU A 230 18.82 -11.37 9.84
N GLY A 231 18.91 -11.57 11.15
CA GLY A 231 19.55 -10.60 12.05
C GLY A 231 18.70 -9.33 12.31
N GLN A 232 19.36 -8.32 12.86
CA GLN A 232 18.81 -7.01 13.16
C GLN A 232 19.04 -6.02 12.01
N VAL A 233 17.96 -5.46 11.49
CA VAL A 233 18.01 -4.33 10.54
C VAL A 233 17.71 -3.02 11.27
N THR A 234 18.70 -2.14 11.34
CA THR A 234 18.57 -0.80 11.93
C THR A 234 18.48 0.24 10.82
N THR A 235 17.48 1.13 10.84
CA THR A 235 17.30 2.17 9.81
C THR A 235 17.36 3.57 10.41
N GLU A 236 18.22 4.44 9.88
CA GLU A 236 18.38 5.82 10.36
C GLU A 236 18.48 6.87 9.22
N PRO A 237 17.58 7.87 9.17
CA PRO A 237 16.34 7.95 9.93
C PRO A 237 15.33 6.89 9.44
N GLU A 238 14.50 6.38 10.35
CA GLU A 238 13.36 5.50 10.01
C GLU A 238 12.20 6.30 9.37
N THR A 239 12.12 7.61 9.64
CA THR A 239 11.08 8.48 9.10
C THR A 239 11.67 9.65 8.32
N LEU A 240 11.18 9.89 7.11
CA LEU A 240 11.54 11.02 6.25
C LEU A 240 10.34 11.95 6.08
N THR A 241 10.56 13.26 6.10
CA THR A 241 9.54 14.25 5.71
C THR A 241 10.02 14.96 4.45
N VAL A 242 9.20 14.93 3.40
CA VAL A 242 9.51 15.53 2.10
C VAL A 242 8.45 16.57 1.76
N MET A 243 8.88 17.71 1.22
CA MET A 243 8.00 18.73 0.68
C MET A 243 7.80 18.54 -0.83
N ILE A 244 6.53 18.50 -1.24
CA ILE A 244 6.10 18.60 -2.63
C ILE A 244 5.70 20.06 -2.86
N ARG A 245 6.45 20.77 -3.67
CA ARG A 245 6.17 22.18 -3.96
C ARG A 245 5.08 22.30 -4.99
N GLY A 246 4.03 23.07 -4.65
CA GLY A 246 2.90 23.31 -5.55
C GLY A 246 3.36 24.09 -6.78
N GLU A 247 2.85 23.70 -7.96
CA GLU A 247 3.05 24.43 -9.20
C GLU A 247 1.67 24.60 -9.86
N PRO A 248 1.28 25.82 -10.29
CA PRO A 248 0.03 26.02 -10.99
C PRO A 248 0.06 25.35 -12.36
N SER A 249 -0.93 24.50 -12.63
CA SER A 249 -1.14 23.83 -13.91
C SER A 249 -2.23 24.54 -14.73
N GLU A 250 -1.99 24.83 -16.02
CA GLU A 250 -3.03 25.26 -16.95
C GLU A 250 -3.86 24.04 -17.38
N PHE A 251 -5.16 24.07 -17.10
CA PHE A 251 -6.09 22.97 -17.35
C PHE A 251 -6.14 22.53 -18.81
N GLU A 252 -6.16 21.21 -19.03
CA GLU A 252 -6.67 20.56 -20.24
C GLU A 252 -7.97 19.79 -19.91
N PRO A 253 -8.85 19.52 -20.90
CA PRO A 253 -10.13 18.85 -20.67
C PRO A 253 -9.98 17.47 -20.02
N ALA A 254 -11.08 16.90 -19.51
CA ALA A 254 -11.06 15.73 -18.65
C ALA A 254 -10.43 14.56 -19.39
N ARG A 255 -9.29 14.09 -18.86
CA ARG A 255 -8.48 13.05 -19.50
C ARG A 255 -8.35 11.86 -18.59
N LEU A 256 -8.62 10.69 -19.16
CA LEU A 256 -8.20 9.41 -18.63
C LEU A 256 -6.84 9.09 -19.25
N GLN A 257 -5.80 9.07 -18.42
CA GLN A 257 -4.47 8.65 -18.84
C GLN A 257 -4.17 7.29 -18.22
N TYR A 258 -4.09 6.24 -19.04
CA TYR A 258 -3.57 4.95 -18.59
C TYR A 258 -2.07 5.08 -18.34
N GLY A 259 -1.63 4.67 -17.15
CA GLY A 259 -0.23 4.46 -16.84
C GLY A 259 0.34 3.23 -17.55
N PRO A 260 1.65 2.99 -17.42
CA PRO A 260 2.26 1.75 -17.91
C PRO A 260 1.61 0.55 -17.24
N GLY A 261 1.20 -0.42 -18.04
CA GLY A 261 0.63 -1.67 -17.56
C GLY A 261 1.40 -2.88 -18.06
N THR A 262 1.20 -4.01 -17.39
CA THR A 262 1.84 -5.28 -17.73
C THR A 262 0.80 -6.38 -17.81
N GLY A 263 0.83 -7.13 -18.91
CA GLY A 263 0.05 -8.35 -19.08
C GLY A 263 0.91 -9.59 -18.86
N TYR A 264 0.38 -10.54 -18.08
CA TYR A 264 0.97 -11.85 -17.81
C TYR A 264 0.09 -12.95 -18.43
N ILE A 265 0.72 -13.96 -19.03
CA ILE A 265 0.04 -15.16 -19.55
C ILE A 265 0.68 -16.38 -18.91
N TYR A 266 -0.16 -17.23 -18.32
CA TYR A 266 0.22 -18.48 -17.69
C TYR A 266 -0.37 -19.67 -18.47
N TYR A 267 0.45 -20.71 -18.66
CA TYR A 267 0.02 -21.99 -19.21
C TYR A 267 0.36 -23.11 -18.24
N ALA A 268 -0.64 -23.88 -17.81
CA ALA A 268 -0.49 -24.96 -16.83
C ALA A 268 0.22 -24.55 -15.51
N GLY A 269 0.13 -23.28 -15.12
CA GLY A 269 0.74 -22.73 -13.91
C GLY A 269 2.09 -22.04 -14.13
N ASP A 270 2.71 -22.20 -15.30
CA ASP A 270 3.99 -21.56 -15.62
C ASP A 270 3.77 -20.24 -16.36
N LEU A 271 4.53 -19.20 -15.98
CA LEU A 271 4.54 -17.91 -16.70
C LEU A 271 5.20 -18.10 -18.07
N VAL A 272 4.44 -17.88 -19.14
CA VAL A 272 4.90 -18.05 -20.52
C VAL A 272 5.08 -16.73 -21.28
N MET A 273 4.49 -15.64 -20.79
CA MET A 273 4.65 -14.31 -21.41
C MET A 273 4.43 -13.19 -20.40
N GLU A 274 5.30 -12.18 -20.46
CA GLU A 274 5.16 -10.89 -19.80
C GLU A 274 5.31 -9.79 -20.88
N ARG A 275 4.34 -8.88 -20.95
CA ARG A 275 4.36 -7.82 -21.97
C ARG A 275 3.93 -6.47 -21.37
N PRO A 276 4.82 -5.46 -21.36
CA PRO A 276 4.42 -4.10 -21.04
C PRO A 276 3.65 -3.48 -22.22
N PHE A 277 2.71 -2.59 -21.92
CA PHE A 277 2.05 -1.75 -22.91
C PHE A 277 2.19 -0.26 -22.58
N PRO A 278 2.30 0.60 -23.62
CA PRO A 278 2.54 2.03 -23.41
C PRO A 278 1.28 2.74 -22.88
N PRO A 279 1.46 3.87 -22.18
CA PRO A 279 0.35 4.70 -21.74
C PRO A 279 -0.52 5.16 -22.91
N GLN A 280 -1.83 5.24 -22.68
CA GLN A 280 -2.81 5.74 -23.65
C GLN A 280 -3.68 6.82 -23.01
N THR A 281 -4.09 7.81 -23.80
CA THR A 281 -4.92 8.92 -23.35
C THR A 281 -6.27 8.89 -24.05
N PHE A 282 -7.33 9.08 -23.29
CA PHE A 282 -8.70 9.13 -23.78
C PHE A 282 -9.43 10.34 -23.21
N ASP A 283 -10.22 10.99 -24.05
CA ASP A 283 -11.21 11.95 -23.58
C ASP A 283 -12.36 11.19 -22.92
N ILE A 284 -12.75 11.67 -21.74
CA ILE A 284 -13.82 11.09 -20.94
C ILE A 284 -14.74 12.18 -20.43
N GLU A 285 -15.99 11.80 -20.18
CA GLU A 285 -16.94 12.65 -19.45
C GLU A 285 -17.06 12.10 -18.03
N MET A 286 -16.61 12.86 -17.03
CA MET A 286 -16.76 12.52 -15.61
C MET A 286 -17.92 13.30 -15.00
N ARG A 287 -18.74 12.63 -14.19
CA ARG A 287 -19.85 13.24 -13.46
C ARG A 287 -19.81 12.79 -12.00
N VAL A 288 -19.57 13.72 -11.08
CA VAL A 288 -19.64 13.46 -9.64
C VAL A 288 -21.10 13.61 -9.20
N HIS A 289 -21.63 12.59 -8.52
CA HIS A 289 -23.02 12.62 -8.05
C HIS A 289 -23.09 13.46 -6.77
N ILE A 290 -24.22 14.13 -6.55
CA ILE A 290 -24.42 14.94 -5.34
C ILE A 290 -24.23 14.06 -4.10
N GLY A 291 -23.40 14.54 -3.15
CA GLY A 291 -23.01 13.86 -1.92
C GLY A 291 -21.68 13.11 -1.98
N GLY A 292 -21.18 12.76 -3.17
CA GLY A 292 -19.81 12.26 -3.37
C GLY A 292 -19.61 10.75 -3.20
N SER A 293 -20.62 9.98 -2.76
CA SER A 293 -20.47 8.52 -2.61
C SER A 293 -20.42 7.78 -3.96
N ARG A 294 -20.74 8.46 -5.07
CA ARG A 294 -20.67 7.91 -6.43
C ARG A 294 -20.19 8.93 -7.46
N PHE A 295 -19.56 8.44 -8.52
CA PHE A 295 -19.32 9.21 -9.73
C PHE A 295 -19.44 8.30 -10.97
N THR A 296 -19.59 8.88 -12.15
CA THR A 296 -19.68 8.13 -13.41
C THR A 296 -18.62 8.63 -14.38
N LEU A 297 -17.86 7.71 -14.98
CA LEU A 297 -16.93 7.96 -16.08
C LEU A 297 -17.51 7.42 -17.36
N ARG A 298 -17.69 8.27 -18.37
CA ARG A 298 -18.15 7.88 -19.68
C ARG A 298 -17.02 8.00 -20.70
N GLN A 299 -16.73 6.90 -21.39
CA GLN A 299 -15.72 6.80 -22.43
C GLN A 299 -16.35 6.16 -23.68
N GLN A 300 -16.24 6.84 -24.83
CA GLN A 300 -16.69 6.31 -26.14
C GLN A 300 -18.14 5.78 -26.15
N GLY A 301 -19.03 6.37 -25.35
CA GLY A 301 -20.44 5.97 -25.27
C GLY A 301 -20.76 4.96 -24.15
N THR A 302 -19.76 4.36 -23.52
CA THR A 302 -19.91 3.46 -22.37
C THR A 302 -19.77 4.25 -21.07
N SER A 303 -20.70 4.08 -20.13
CA SER A 303 -20.64 4.70 -18.79
C SER A 303 -20.25 3.67 -17.72
N LEU A 304 -19.30 4.03 -16.87
CA LEU A 304 -18.82 3.29 -15.72
C LEU A 304 -19.19 4.04 -14.45
N THR A 305 -20.07 3.48 -13.64
CA THR A 305 -20.42 4.08 -12.34
C THR A 305 -19.53 3.51 -11.26
N PHE A 306 -18.82 4.40 -10.57
CA PHE A 306 -18.00 4.13 -9.42
C PHE A 306 -18.80 4.39 -8.15
N ALA A 307 -18.68 3.50 -7.18
CA ALA A 307 -19.32 3.61 -5.87
C ALA A 307 -18.28 3.50 -4.76
N ARG A 308 -18.48 4.25 -3.67
CA ARG A 308 -17.59 4.24 -2.51
C ARG A 308 -17.35 2.82 -1.99
N VAL A 309 -16.10 2.51 -1.65
CA VAL A 309 -15.69 1.20 -1.15
C VAL A 309 -15.97 1.11 0.34
N CYS A 310 -16.73 0.10 0.75
CA CYS A 310 -17.05 -0.16 2.15
C CYS A 310 -15.98 -1.01 2.85
N ARG A 311 -15.98 -1.03 4.19
CA ARG A 311 -14.90 -1.67 4.97
C ARG A 311 -14.64 -3.13 4.57
N ASN A 312 -15.71 -3.87 4.27
CA ASN A 312 -15.65 -5.31 3.99
C ASN A 312 -15.79 -5.63 2.49
N ASP A 313 -15.43 -4.70 1.61
CA ASP A 313 -15.56 -4.89 0.17
C ASP A 313 -14.46 -5.83 -0.36
N VAL A 314 -14.81 -7.12 -0.48
CA VAL A 314 -13.89 -8.19 -0.86
C VAL A 314 -13.32 -7.98 -2.28
N ASP A 315 -14.11 -7.43 -3.21
CA ASP A 315 -13.66 -7.23 -4.59
C ASP A 315 -12.57 -6.15 -4.64
N ALA A 316 -12.77 -5.04 -3.91
CA ALA A 316 -11.76 -3.99 -3.79
C ALA A 316 -10.48 -4.50 -3.11
N SER A 317 -10.62 -5.24 -2.00
CA SER A 317 -9.48 -5.86 -1.32
C SER A 317 -8.70 -6.81 -2.22
N THR A 318 -9.40 -7.63 -3.01
CA THR A 318 -8.78 -8.55 -3.97
C THR A 318 -8.04 -7.80 -5.07
N ALA A 319 -8.68 -6.78 -5.66
CA ALA A 319 -8.07 -5.96 -6.70
C ALA A 319 -6.80 -5.27 -6.19
N MET A 320 -6.86 -4.64 -5.01
CA MET A 320 -5.71 -3.97 -4.41
C MET A 320 -4.57 -4.92 -4.04
N ALA A 321 -4.87 -6.07 -3.43
CA ALA A 321 -3.85 -7.04 -3.02
C ALA A 321 -3.00 -7.52 -4.20
N SER A 322 -3.61 -7.60 -5.39
CA SER A 322 -2.94 -8.00 -6.62
C SER A 322 -2.01 -6.91 -7.20
N ILE A 323 -2.09 -5.66 -6.73
CA ILE A 323 -1.23 -4.55 -7.18
C ILE A 323 -0.16 -4.27 -6.11
N GLN A 324 1.05 -4.77 -6.33
CA GLN A 324 2.25 -4.47 -5.52
C GLN A 324 2.06 -4.62 -3.99
N GLY A 325 1.14 -5.51 -3.59
CA GLY A 325 0.80 -5.77 -2.19
C GLY A 325 -0.01 -4.68 -1.49
N MET A 326 -0.46 -3.63 -2.17
CA MET A 326 -1.30 -2.60 -1.55
C MET A 326 -2.57 -3.22 -0.93
N SER A 327 -3.01 -2.68 0.21
CA SER A 327 -4.28 -3.06 0.81
C SER A 327 -5.27 -1.88 0.83
N VAL A 328 -6.57 -2.19 0.83
CA VAL A 328 -7.62 -1.18 1.05
C VAL A 328 -7.44 -0.51 2.42
N ASP A 329 -6.92 -1.23 3.40
CA ASP A 329 -6.64 -0.69 4.73
C ASP A 329 -5.48 0.30 4.70
N ASP A 330 -4.42 0.04 3.92
CA ASP A 330 -3.28 0.97 3.76
C ASP A 330 -3.76 2.33 3.22
N MET A 331 -4.68 2.32 2.24
CA MET A 331 -5.22 3.55 1.66
C MET A 331 -6.10 4.31 2.63
N ARG A 332 -6.88 3.60 3.45
CA ARG A 332 -7.74 4.21 4.47
C ARG A 332 -6.96 4.71 5.67
N GLU A 333 -5.91 4.01 6.10
CA GLU A 333 -5.00 4.46 7.16
C GLU A 333 -4.33 5.78 6.75
N ALA A 334 -4.06 5.95 5.47
CA ALA A 334 -3.59 7.20 4.91
C ALA A 334 -4.69 8.27 4.70
N GLY A 335 -5.93 7.99 5.09
CA GLY A 335 -7.03 8.94 5.13
C GLY A 335 -7.84 9.08 3.84
N GLU A 336 -7.61 8.24 2.84
CA GLU A 336 -8.30 8.36 1.55
C GLU A 336 -9.66 7.67 1.51
N GLU A 337 -10.58 8.31 0.79
CA GLU A 337 -11.76 7.63 0.29
C GLU A 337 -11.43 6.85 -0.98
N LEU A 338 -12.14 5.74 -1.16
CA LEU A 338 -11.94 4.84 -2.27
C LEU A 338 -13.27 4.64 -2.99
N TRP A 339 -13.24 4.52 -4.31
CA TRP A 339 -14.39 4.10 -5.10
C TRP A 339 -14.01 2.93 -6.00
N ARG A 340 -14.99 2.08 -6.31
CA ARG A 340 -14.79 0.95 -7.22
C ARG A 340 -15.85 0.88 -8.30
N ALA A 341 -15.48 0.25 -9.41
CA ALA A 341 -16.39 -0.17 -10.45
C ALA A 341 -16.01 -1.57 -10.94
N ALA A 342 -16.99 -2.36 -11.34
CA ALA A 342 -16.77 -3.63 -12.02
C ALA A 342 -17.41 -3.56 -13.41
N TYR A 343 -16.67 -3.98 -14.44
CA TYR A 343 -17.12 -3.90 -15.83
C TYR A 343 -16.64 -5.09 -16.65
N GLN A 344 -17.31 -5.37 -17.77
CA GLN A 344 -16.89 -6.37 -18.74
C GLN A 344 -16.69 -5.75 -20.12
N VAL A 345 -15.48 -5.88 -20.68
CA VAL A 345 -15.17 -5.51 -22.07
C VAL A 345 -15.02 -6.78 -22.87
N ASP A 346 -15.88 -7.02 -23.87
CA ASP A 346 -15.81 -8.21 -24.73
C ASP A 346 -15.70 -9.54 -23.97
N GLY A 347 -16.37 -9.64 -22.81
CA GLY A 347 -16.36 -10.83 -21.94
C GLY A 347 -15.20 -10.92 -20.95
N VAL A 348 -14.28 -9.94 -20.94
CA VAL A 348 -13.19 -9.85 -19.98
C VAL A 348 -13.62 -9.01 -18.77
N PRO A 349 -13.65 -9.58 -17.55
CA PRO A 349 -13.99 -8.83 -16.34
C PRO A 349 -12.84 -7.95 -15.86
N PHE A 350 -13.16 -6.71 -15.52
CA PHE A 350 -12.24 -5.75 -14.91
C PHE A 350 -12.83 -5.25 -13.59
N THR A 351 -11.98 -5.19 -12.56
CA THR A 351 -12.28 -4.50 -11.31
C THR A 351 -11.41 -3.26 -11.22
N TYR A 352 -12.04 -2.11 -11.12
CA TYR A 352 -11.42 -0.80 -10.99
C TYR A 352 -11.53 -0.33 -9.54
N VAL A 353 -10.46 0.19 -8.97
CA VAL A 353 -10.41 0.85 -7.66
C VAL A 353 -9.69 2.17 -7.83
N VAL A 354 -10.30 3.28 -7.39
CA VAL A 354 -9.72 4.62 -7.42
C VAL A 354 -9.58 5.20 -6.02
N ALA A 355 -8.62 6.09 -5.84
CA ALA A 355 -8.37 6.91 -4.66
C ALA A 355 -8.17 8.38 -5.07
N GLY A 356 -8.42 9.31 -4.15
CA GLY A 356 -8.23 10.75 -4.32
C GLY A 356 -9.53 11.54 -4.21
N ASP A 357 -9.64 12.65 -4.94
CA ASP A 357 -10.79 13.55 -4.91
C ASP A 357 -11.48 13.60 -6.29
N PRO A 358 -12.74 13.15 -6.43
CA PRO A 358 -13.47 13.20 -7.69
C PRO A 358 -13.66 14.61 -8.28
N ALA A 359 -13.53 15.66 -7.48
CA ALA A 359 -13.61 17.05 -7.92
C ALA A 359 -12.26 17.63 -8.40
N GLU A 360 -11.14 16.98 -8.07
CA GLU A 360 -9.80 17.46 -8.45
C GLU A 360 -9.01 16.46 -9.27
N LYS A 361 -8.81 15.25 -8.75
CA LYS A 361 -8.00 14.20 -9.38
C LYS A 361 -8.22 12.85 -8.70
N LEU A 362 -8.31 11.81 -9.51
CA LEU A 362 -8.34 10.42 -9.05
C LEU A 362 -7.19 9.64 -9.65
N VAL A 363 -6.58 8.78 -8.85
CA VAL A 363 -5.69 7.73 -9.33
C VAL A 363 -6.39 6.40 -9.15
N GLY A 364 -6.46 5.65 -10.24
CA GLY A 364 -7.06 4.36 -10.29
C GLY A 364 -6.09 3.26 -10.58
N TYR A 365 -6.47 2.07 -10.15
CA TYR A 365 -5.88 0.84 -10.55
C TYR A 365 -6.98 -0.07 -11.04
N ALA A 366 -6.69 -0.85 -12.08
CA ALA A 366 -7.58 -1.92 -12.46
C ALA A 366 -6.83 -3.21 -12.69
N THR A 367 -7.54 -4.29 -12.35
CA THR A 367 -7.05 -5.64 -12.48
C THR A 367 -8.07 -6.47 -13.23
N SER A 368 -7.54 -7.38 -14.05
CA SER A 368 -8.33 -8.38 -14.72
C SER A 368 -7.66 -9.72 -14.58
N ASN A 369 -8.43 -10.71 -14.12
CA ASN A 369 -8.04 -12.10 -14.10
C ASN A 369 -9.10 -12.90 -14.83
N TYR A 370 -8.71 -13.53 -15.93
CA TYR A 370 -9.61 -14.34 -16.74
C TYR A 370 -8.88 -15.51 -17.39
N SER A 371 -9.64 -16.52 -17.84
CA SER A 371 -9.08 -17.64 -18.58
C SER A 371 -9.73 -17.78 -19.95
N THR A 372 -8.89 -17.98 -20.97
CA THR A 372 -9.31 -18.23 -22.35
C THR A 372 -8.55 -19.45 -22.87
N ASP A 373 -9.27 -20.43 -23.40
CA ASP A 373 -8.69 -21.66 -23.98
C ASP A 373 -7.69 -22.40 -23.06
N GLY A 374 -7.92 -22.35 -21.74
CA GLY A 374 -7.07 -23.01 -20.73
C GLY A 374 -5.78 -22.24 -20.39
N MET A 375 -5.57 -21.06 -20.95
CA MET A 375 -4.55 -20.10 -20.50
C MET A 375 -5.17 -19.16 -19.47
N ALA A 376 -4.42 -18.84 -18.42
CA ALA A 376 -4.81 -17.81 -17.45
C ALA A 376 -4.11 -16.50 -17.82
N HIS A 377 -4.88 -15.42 -17.86
CA HIS A 377 -4.44 -14.09 -18.20
C HIS A 377 -4.62 -13.19 -16.99
N GLU A 378 -3.57 -12.46 -16.67
CA GLU A 378 -3.60 -11.48 -15.61
C GLU A 378 -3.09 -10.14 -16.13
N GLN A 379 -3.83 -9.07 -15.89
CA GLN A 379 -3.49 -7.74 -16.36
C GLN A 379 -3.62 -6.72 -15.25
N TYR A 380 -2.64 -5.83 -15.21
CA TYR A 380 -2.55 -4.74 -14.24
C TYR A 380 -2.26 -3.44 -14.96
N PHE A 381 -2.99 -2.40 -14.61
CA PHE A 381 -2.69 -1.04 -15.03
C PHE A 381 -3.13 -0.03 -13.98
N SER A 382 -2.46 1.11 -13.97
CA SER A 382 -2.91 2.32 -13.29
C SER A 382 -3.53 3.28 -14.31
N TYR A 383 -4.30 4.23 -13.83
CA TYR A 383 -4.78 5.34 -14.62
C TYR A 383 -4.98 6.57 -13.75
N ILE A 384 -5.00 7.73 -14.39
CA ILE A 384 -5.21 9.01 -13.76
C ILE A 384 -6.42 9.66 -14.43
N VAL A 385 -7.34 10.17 -13.63
CA VAL A 385 -8.49 10.97 -14.09
C VAL A 385 -8.36 12.36 -13.50
N THR A 386 -8.31 13.36 -14.37
CA THR A 386 -8.41 14.77 -13.97
C THR A 386 -9.78 15.30 -14.37
N PRO A 387 -10.72 15.54 -13.44
CA PRO A 387 -11.98 16.23 -13.72
C PRO A 387 -11.75 17.65 -14.27
N VAL A 388 -12.73 18.13 -15.03
CA VAL A 388 -12.81 19.52 -15.48
C VAL A 388 -13.88 20.21 -14.68
N ALA A 389 -13.54 21.37 -14.11
CA ALA A 389 -14.56 22.26 -13.57
C ALA A 389 -15.54 22.59 -14.70
N PRO A 390 -16.85 22.30 -14.57
CA PRO A 390 -17.80 22.64 -15.61
C PRO A 390 -17.70 24.15 -15.88
N GLU A 391 -17.60 24.54 -17.15
CA GLU A 391 -17.91 25.92 -17.55
C GLU A 391 -19.36 26.14 -17.10
N ASP A 392 -19.56 26.85 -15.99
CA ASP A 392 -20.89 27.13 -15.44
C ASP A 392 -21.67 27.88 -16.52
N PRO A 393 -22.61 27.22 -17.23
CA PRO A 393 -23.28 27.85 -18.35
C PRO A 393 -24.39 28.71 -17.76
N GLU A 394 -24.03 29.96 -17.44
CA GLU A 394 -24.94 31.06 -17.12
C GLU A 394 -26.20 30.62 -16.37
N THR A 395 -26.08 30.03 -15.18
CA THR A 395 -27.22 30.13 -14.27
C THR A 395 -27.20 31.53 -13.70
N ALA A 396 -28.22 32.32 -14.04
CA ALA A 396 -28.38 33.69 -13.57
C ALA A 396 -28.16 33.74 -12.05
N GLU A 397 -26.95 34.14 -11.64
CA GLU A 397 -26.69 34.57 -10.29
C GLU A 397 -27.44 35.88 -10.11
N VAL A 398 -28.35 35.91 -9.14
CA VAL A 398 -29.00 37.14 -8.75
C VAL A 398 -27.92 38.10 -8.27
N PRO A 399 -27.85 39.34 -8.78
CA PRO A 399 -26.92 40.33 -8.29
C PRO A 399 -27.03 40.40 -6.77
N ARG A 400 -25.92 40.25 -6.06
CA ARG A 400 -25.88 40.47 -4.61
C ARG A 400 -26.33 41.92 -4.36
N LEU A 401 -27.57 42.09 -3.90
CA LEU A 401 -28.05 43.40 -3.49
C LEU A 401 -27.27 43.82 -2.24
N PRO A 402 -26.73 45.05 -2.17
CA PRO A 402 -25.99 45.52 -1.01
C PRO A 402 -26.90 45.61 0.23
N PRO A 403 -26.37 45.39 1.44
CA PRO A 403 -27.21 45.16 2.62
C PRO A 403 -27.85 46.46 3.13
N GLU A 404 -29.18 46.48 3.19
CA GLU A 404 -29.95 47.41 4.04
C GLU A 404 -30.59 46.60 5.19
N ARG A 405 -29.78 46.19 6.17
CA ARG A 405 -30.21 45.44 7.38
C ARG A 405 -31.40 44.51 7.13
N ASP A 406 -31.15 43.43 6.40
CA ASP A 406 -32.18 42.46 6.05
C ASP A 406 -32.81 41.82 7.30
N PRO A 407 -34.14 41.67 7.35
CA PRO A 407 -34.79 41.00 8.46
C PRO A 407 -34.38 39.52 8.52
N VAL A 408 -34.04 39.04 9.72
CA VAL A 408 -33.69 37.63 9.93
C VAL A 408 -34.92 36.76 9.72
N LEU A 409 -34.96 36.03 8.61
CA LEU A 409 -35.99 35.01 8.34
C LEU A 409 -35.71 33.75 9.16
N PRO A 410 -36.61 33.33 10.06
CA PRO A 410 -36.44 32.08 10.78
C PRO A 410 -36.45 30.89 9.79
N PRO A 411 -35.48 29.98 9.83
CA PRO A 411 -35.45 28.83 8.92
C PRO A 411 -36.72 27.97 8.96
N THR A 412 -37.33 27.85 10.14
CA THR A 412 -38.61 27.15 10.32
C THR A 412 -39.76 27.85 9.60
N ALA A 413 -39.79 29.18 9.58
CA ALA A 413 -40.86 29.92 8.90
C ALA A 413 -40.81 29.70 7.38
N ALA A 414 -39.61 29.75 6.79
CA ALA A 414 -39.40 29.45 5.38
C ALA A 414 -39.80 28.00 5.03
N ARG A 415 -39.37 27.03 5.86
CA ARG A 415 -39.70 25.63 5.70
C ARG A 415 -41.21 25.38 5.76
N ASP A 416 -41.87 25.95 6.76
CA ASP A 416 -43.30 25.72 6.97
C ASP A 416 -44.14 26.37 5.86
N ALA A 417 -43.69 27.51 5.30
CA ALA A 417 -44.31 28.13 4.13
C ALA A 417 -44.18 27.26 2.86
N VAL A 418 -42.98 26.71 2.62
CA VAL A 418 -42.73 25.76 1.52
C VAL A 418 -43.56 24.49 1.71
N ALA A 419 -43.64 23.96 2.93
CA ALA A 419 -44.47 22.81 3.24
C ALA A 419 -45.96 23.07 2.94
N ARG A 420 -46.49 24.26 3.28
CA ARG A 420 -47.87 24.62 2.94
C ARG A 420 -48.11 24.68 1.44
N ALA A 421 -47.25 25.38 0.69
CA ALA A 421 -47.41 25.51 -0.76
C ALA A 421 -47.43 24.15 -1.48
N ILE A 422 -46.53 23.25 -1.10
CA ILE A 422 -46.48 21.89 -1.66
C ILE A 422 -47.66 21.04 -1.20
N ALA A 423 -48.05 21.14 0.07
CA ALA A 423 -49.16 20.36 0.62
C ALA A 423 -50.50 20.72 -0.04
N ASP A 424 -50.70 22.00 -0.34
CA ASP A 424 -51.89 22.49 -1.04
C ASP A 424 -51.97 21.95 -2.48
N ASP A 425 -50.84 21.90 -3.20
CA ASP A 425 -50.75 21.32 -4.55
C ASP A 425 -51.02 19.80 -4.55
N MET A 426 -50.45 19.09 -3.57
CA MET A 426 -50.57 17.64 -3.45
C MET A 426 -51.87 17.16 -2.77
N GLY A 427 -52.63 18.06 -2.14
CA GLY A 427 -53.82 17.72 -1.36
C GLY A 427 -53.53 16.93 -0.08
N VAL A 428 -52.37 17.15 0.55
CA VAL A 428 -51.94 16.50 1.80
C VAL A 428 -51.82 17.50 2.95
N SER A 429 -51.43 17.07 4.16
CA SER A 429 -51.13 18.02 5.26
C SER A 429 -49.68 18.49 5.20
N ALA A 430 -49.43 19.76 5.54
CA ALA A 430 -48.06 20.29 5.64
C ALA A 430 -47.18 19.53 6.64
N ASP A 431 -47.78 19.01 7.73
CA ASP A 431 -47.07 18.18 8.72
C ASP A 431 -46.50 16.90 8.10
N ALA A 432 -47.20 16.31 7.12
CA ALA A 432 -46.75 15.11 6.42
C ALA A 432 -45.50 15.36 5.55
N LEU A 433 -45.25 16.61 5.15
CA LEU A 433 -44.10 16.99 4.32
C LEU A 433 -42.86 17.36 5.13
N THR A 434 -43.02 17.63 6.43
CA THR A 434 -41.90 18.04 7.29
C THR A 434 -40.70 17.08 7.26
N PRO A 435 -40.89 15.74 7.25
CA PRO A 435 -39.77 14.79 7.15
C PRO A 435 -39.00 14.83 5.84
N TYR A 436 -39.56 15.46 4.79
CA TYR A 436 -39.01 15.47 3.42
C TYR A 436 -38.26 16.75 3.08
N LEU A 437 -38.26 17.75 3.96
CA LEU A 437 -37.71 19.07 3.74
C LEU A 437 -36.40 19.28 4.52
N THR A 438 -35.37 19.75 3.84
CA THR A 438 -34.13 20.23 4.45
C THR A 438 -34.09 21.75 4.46
N THR A 439 -33.42 22.33 5.46
CA THR A 439 -33.19 23.77 5.55
C THR A 439 -31.71 24.09 5.72
N SER A 440 -31.19 25.01 4.93
CA SER A 440 -29.84 25.55 5.10
C SER A 440 -29.82 27.07 4.95
N LEU A 441 -28.80 27.73 5.52
CA LEU A 441 -28.60 29.17 5.36
C LEU A 441 -27.82 29.44 4.08
N GLY A 442 -28.19 30.48 3.35
CA GLY A 442 -27.42 30.96 2.20
C GLY A 442 -26.08 31.58 2.62
N SER A 443 -25.12 31.60 1.70
CA SER A 443 -23.85 32.31 1.90
C SER A 443 -24.11 33.80 2.12
N GLY A 444 -23.78 34.33 3.30
CA GLY A 444 -24.07 35.72 3.69
C GLY A 444 -25.26 35.90 4.66
N THR A 445 -25.83 34.82 5.22
CA THR A 445 -26.85 34.78 6.29
C THR A 445 -28.26 35.35 6.00
N ASP A 446 -28.48 36.04 4.88
CA ASP A 446 -29.74 36.78 4.63
C ASP A 446 -30.78 36.01 3.79
N SER A 447 -30.57 34.70 3.59
CA SER A 447 -31.53 33.83 2.89
C SER A 447 -31.61 32.45 3.49
N VAL A 448 -32.79 31.85 3.39
CA VAL A 448 -33.04 30.45 3.79
C VAL A 448 -33.28 29.62 2.54
N LYS A 449 -32.50 28.55 2.39
CA LYS A 449 -32.73 27.52 1.39
C LYS A 449 -33.56 26.40 2.00
N VAL A 450 -34.65 26.04 1.33
CA VAL A 450 -35.47 24.87 1.65
C VAL A 450 -35.39 23.93 0.46
N ALA A 451 -35.09 22.65 0.68
CA ALA A 451 -34.94 21.70 -0.42
C ALA A 451 -35.64 20.36 -0.13
N LEU A 452 -36.14 19.72 -1.18
CA LEU A 452 -36.77 18.40 -1.14
C LEU A 452 -36.33 17.52 -2.31
N TRP A 453 -36.19 16.23 -2.03
CA TRP A 453 -35.64 15.23 -2.95
C TRP A 453 -36.74 14.40 -3.60
N LEU A 454 -36.57 14.16 -4.90
CA LEU A 454 -37.55 13.49 -5.75
C LEU A 454 -36.95 12.23 -6.37
N GLY A 455 -37.70 11.12 -6.29
CA GLY A 455 -37.39 9.88 -6.99
C GLY A 455 -37.71 9.95 -8.49
N PRO A 456 -37.48 8.85 -9.24
CA PRO A 456 -37.67 8.80 -10.69
C PRO A 456 -39.05 9.22 -11.20
N ASP A 457 -40.10 9.01 -10.40
CA ASP A 457 -41.49 9.30 -10.74
C ASP A 457 -42.02 10.55 -10.01
N GLY A 458 -41.13 11.40 -9.49
CA GLY A 458 -41.48 12.62 -8.75
C GLY A 458 -41.90 12.40 -7.30
N GLN A 459 -41.86 11.16 -6.79
CA GLN A 459 -42.21 10.86 -5.39
C GLN A 459 -41.21 11.47 -4.41
N LEU A 460 -41.72 12.00 -3.30
CA LEU A 460 -40.87 12.54 -2.23
C LEU A 460 -39.99 11.46 -1.60
N VAL A 461 -38.69 11.73 -1.52
CA VAL A 461 -37.69 10.88 -0.87
C VAL A 461 -37.16 11.61 0.37
N GLN A 462 -36.95 10.88 1.46
CA GLN A 462 -36.40 11.48 2.68
C GLN A 462 -34.99 12.08 2.42
N PRO A 463 -34.65 13.19 3.10
CA PRO A 463 -33.31 13.78 3.05
C PRO A 463 -32.22 12.79 3.42
N GLY A 464 -31.05 12.91 2.79
CA GLY A 464 -29.93 11.98 2.98
C GLY A 464 -30.02 10.72 2.12
N ARG A 465 -31.00 10.62 1.22
CA ARG A 465 -31.08 9.59 0.16
C ARG A 465 -30.76 10.12 -1.24
N ASP A 466 -30.31 11.37 -1.32
CA ASP A 466 -29.69 11.96 -2.50
C ASP A 466 -28.34 11.33 -2.82
N ASP A 467 -27.65 10.86 -1.78
CA ASP A 467 -26.41 10.12 -1.90
C ASP A 467 -26.52 8.82 -1.12
N LEU A 468 -27.09 7.80 -1.78
CA LEU A 468 -27.12 6.46 -1.21
C LEU A 468 -25.68 5.99 -1.06
N ASP A 469 -25.18 6.07 0.17
CA ASP A 469 -23.88 5.52 0.49
C ASP A 469 -23.96 4.00 0.29
N PRO A 470 -23.12 3.39 -0.56
CA PRO A 470 -23.05 1.93 -0.68
C PRO A 470 -22.80 1.21 0.65
N CYS A 471 -22.38 1.93 1.68
CA CYS A 471 -22.13 1.39 3.01
C CYS A 471 -23.33 1.46 3.96
N ASP A 472 -24.46 2.04 3.53
CA ASP A 472 -25.68 2.11 4.34
C ASP A 472 -26.40 0.75 4.43
N PRO A 473 -26.92 0.38 5.63
CA PRO A 473 -27.82 -0.76 5.77
C PRO A 473 -29.09 -0.58 4.93
N GLY A 474 -29.28 -1.42 3.90
CA GLY A 474 -30.40 -1.35 2.96
C GLY A 474 -30.06 -0.70 1.61
N TYR A 475 -28.79 -0.40 1.35
CA TYR A 475 -28.32 0.00 0.02
C TYR A 475 -28.79 -1.00 -1.04
N GLY A 476 -29.44 -0.51 -2.10
CA GLY A 476 -30.06 -1.32 -3.17
C GLY A 476 -31.56 -1.62 -3.00
N GLU A 477 -32.12 -1.47 -1.79
CA GLU A 477 -33.57 -1.58 -1.54
C GLU A 477 -34.26 -0.20 -1.50
N MET A 478 -33.47 0.86 -1.46
CA MET A 478 -33.94 2.25 -1.36
C MET A 478 -34.16 2.86 -2.75
N VAL A 479 -35.25 3.64 -2.92
CA VAL A 479 -35.44 4.50 -4.10
C VAL A 479 -34.52 5.72 -3.97
N PRO A 480 -33.52 5.91 -4.86
CA PRO A 480 -32.66 7.08 -4.83
C PRO A 480 -33.39 8.32 -5.30
N ALA A 481 -33.00 9.50 -4.81
CA ALA A 481 -33.39 10.74 -5.46
C ALA A 481 -32.68 10.87 -6.82
N VAL A 482 -33.40 11.30 -7.84
CA VAL A 482 -32.85 11.63 -9.17
C VAL A 482 -32.87 13.13 -9.44
N SER A 483 -33.76 13.87 -8.76
CA SER A 483 -33.84 15.31 -8.88
C SER A 483 -34.20 15.97 -7.54
N ARG A 484 -34.06 17.28 -7.51
CA ARG A 484 -34.00 18.06 -6.29
C ARG A 484 -34.64 19.42 -6.53
N VAL A 485 -35.62 19.79 -5.73
CA VAL A 485 -36.26 21.12 -5.82
C VAL A 485 -35.73 21.99 -4.70
N ILE A 486 -35.28 23.20 -5.04
CA ILE A 486 -34.64 24.13 -4.11
C ILE A 486 -35.41 25.45 -4.14
N TYR A 487 -35.93 25.86 -2.99
CA TYR A 487 -36.49 27.17 -2.75
C TYR A 487 -35.46 28.02 -2.02
N THR A 488 -35.10 29.18 -2.56
CA THR A 488 -34.26 30.17 -1.86
C THR A 488 -35.13 31.36 -1.51
N VAL A 489 -35.37 31.56 -0.23
CA VAL A 489 -36.19 32.65 0.31
C VAL A 489 -35.28 33.76 0.80
N HIS A 490 -35.37 34.91 0.14
CA HIS A 490 -34.75 36.16 0.55
C HIS A 490 -35.77 37.01 1.28
N ALA A 491 -35.40 37.55 2.43
CA ALA A 491 -36.24 38.44 3.20
C ALA A 491 -35.64 39.85 3.19
N PHE A 492 -36.47 40.83 2.84
CA PHE A 492 -36.15 42.26 2.86
C PHE A 492 -37.14 42.98 3.79
N GLU A 493 -36.87 44.23 4.14
CA GLU A 493 -37.68 45.00 5.10
C GLU A 493 -39.18 45.04 4.75
N ASP A 494 -39.50 45.14 3.45
CA ASP A 494 -40.88 45.32 2.96
C ASP A 494 -41.42 44.17 2.10
N ARG A 495 -40.61 43.14 1.79
CA ARG A 495 -40.96 42.09 0.83
C ARG A 495 -40.16 40.80 0.99
N PHE A 496 -40.67 39.72 0.39
CA PHE A 496 -39.98 38.46 0.20
C PHE A 496 -39.75 38.19 -1.28
N ILE A 497 -38.57 37.66 -1.61
CA ILE A 497 -38.25 37.20 -2.96
C ILE A 497 -37.88 35.73 -2.88
N VAL A 498 -38.63 34.90 -3.61
CA VAL A 498 -38.42 33.46 -3.60
C VAL A 498 -38.00 33.01 -4.99
N GLN A 499 -36.88 32.29 -5.03
CA GLN A 499 -36.43 31.56 -6.21
C GLN A 499 -36.73 30.09 -6.01
N SER A 500 -37.09 29.41 -7.08
CA SER A 500 -37.28 27.97 -7.08
C SER A 500 -36.54 27.36 -8.26
N LYS A 501 -35.81 26.28 -8.03
CA LYS A 501 -35.03 25.58 -9.07
C LYS A 501 -35.21 24.08 -8.95
N THR A 502 -35.25 23.40 -10.10
CA THR A 502 -35.07 21.94 -10.16
C THR A 502 -33.64 21.66 -10.60
N GLN A 503 -32.96 20.76 -9.90
CA GLN A 503 -31.62 20.32 -10.23
C GLN A 503 -31.59 18.80 -10.30
N ASP A 504 -30.99 18.29 -11.36
CA ASP A 504 -30.74 16.87 -11.56
C ASP A 504 -29.59 16.42 -10.64
N ILE A 505 -29.80 15.33 -9.89
CA ILE A 505 -28.87 14.82 -8.88
C ILE A 505 -27.63 14.18 -9.51
N GLU A 506 -27.79 13.57 -10.69
CA GLU A 506 -26.72 12.85 -11.40
C GLU A 506 -25.75 13.79 -12.12
N THR A 507 -26.26 14.89 -12.69
CA THR A 507 -25.50 15.84 -13.51
C THR A 507 -25.21 17.15 -12.79
N GLY A 508 -25.89 17.43 -11.69
CA GLY A 508 -25.81 18.71 -10.98
C GLY A 508 -26.36 19.89 -11.80
N ARG A 509 -26.93 19.67 -12.98
CA ARG A 509 -27.46 20.75 -13.82
C ARG A 509 -28.79 21.23 -13.30
N TYR A 510 -28.97 22.54 -13.25
CA TYR A 510 -30.29 23.13 -13.07
C TYR A 510 -31.09 22.95 -14.35
N GLU A 511 -32.22 22.28 -14.26
CA GLU A 511 -33.06 21.97 -15.42
C GLU A 511 -34.14 23.02 -15.63
N ARG A 512 -34.68 23.54 -14.52
CA ARG A 512 -35.75 24.53 -14.50
C ARG A 512 -35.48 25.53 -13.38
N ALA A 513 -35.80 26.79 -13.61
CA ALA A 513 -35.72 27.83 -12.61
C ALA A 513 -36.88 28.80 -12.78
N TYR A 514 -37.37 29.30 -11.65
CA TYR A 514 -38.32 30.39 -11.56
C TYR A 514 -37.81 31.40 -10.55
N MET A 515 -37.98 32.67 -10.87
CA MET A 515 -37.76 33.79 -9.96
C MET A 515 -38.88 34.79 -10.17
N GLU A 516 -39.41 35.28 -9.06
CA GLU A 516 -40.42 36.33 -9.11
C GLU A 516 -39.80 37.67 -9.57
N ASP A 517 -40.60 38.49 -10.25
CA ASP A 517 -40.20 39.86 -10.60
C ASP A 517 -40.07 40.73 -9.33
N PHE A 518 -38.99 41.50 -9.23
CA PHE A 518 -38.71 42.37 -8.09
C PHE A 518 -39.82 43.40 -7.86
N ASP A 519 -40.50 43.82 -8.93
CA ASP A 519 -41.58 44.80 -8.90
C ASP A 519 -42.92 44.22 -8.40
N THR A 520 -43.06 42.88 -8.34
CA THR A 520 -44.30 42.19 -7.91
C THR A 520 -44.16 41.42 -6.60
N ALA A 521 -42.97 41.42 -5.99
CA ALA A 521 -42.64 40.70 -4.77
C ALA A 521 -43.63 40.99 -3.63
N SER A 522 -44.10 39.94 -2.95
CA SER A 522 -45.13 40.03 -1.90
C SER A 522 -44.49 40.35 -0.57
N ASN A 523 -45.23 41.07 0.28
CA ASN A 523 -44.88 41.25 1.69
C ASN A 523 -45.36 40.09 2.58
N ALA A 524 -46.04 39.10 2.01
CA ALA A 524 -46.46 37.87 2.67
C ALA A 524 -45.59 36.69 2.21
N LEU A 525 -44.93 36.05 3.16
CA LEU A 525 -44.04 34.91 2.91
C LEU A 525 -44.75 33.74 2.20
N ASP A 526 -45.95 33.39 2.66
CA ASP A 526 -46.72 32.28 2.07
C ASP A 526 -47.08 32.56 0.61
N GLU A 527 -47.52 33.78 0.29
CA GLU A 527 -47.85 34.15 -1.10
C GLU A 527 -46.61 34.15 -2.00
N ALA A 528 -45.48 34.64 -1.52
CA ALA A 528 -44.23 34.64 -2.28
C ALA A 528 -43.75 33.21 -2.56
N VAL A 529 -43.86 32.31 -1.58
CA VAL A 529 -43.51 30.89 -1.73
C VAL A 529 -44.48 30.17 -2.66
N THR A 530 -45.79 30.39 -2.52
CA THR A 530 -46.80 29.79 -3.42
C THR A 530 -46.56 30.21 -4.87
N ARG A 531 -46.28 31.48 -5.14
CA ARG A 531 -45.98 31.95 -6.51
C ARG A 531 -44.71 31.32 -7.06
N ALA A 532 -43.67 31.16 -6.25
CA ALA A 532 -42.46 30.47 -6.67
C ALA A 532 -42.68 28.96 -6.91
N HIS A 533 -43.55 28.32 -6.14
CA HIS A 533 -43.91 26.92 -6.33
C HIS A 533 -44.73 26.74 -7.62
N GLU A 534 -45.81 27.48 -7.79
CA GLU A 534 -46.65 27.45 -9.00
C GLU A 534 -45.88 27.84 -10.26
N GLY A 535 -45.01 28.84 -10.16
CA GLY A 535 -44.21 29.34 -11.29
C GLY A 535 -43.15 28.34 -11.77
N LEU A 536 -42.60 27.52 -10.88
CA LEU A 536 -41.73 26.39 -11.26
C LEU A 536 -42.54 25.20 -11.79
N SER A 537 -43.73 24.98 -11.23
CA SER A 537 -44.58 23.80 -11.44
C SER A 537 -43.76 22.50 -11.35
N PRO A 538 -43.19 22.22 -10.16
CA PRO A 538 -42.34 21.04 -9.98
C PRO A 538 -43.18 19.77 -10.11
N ASP A 539 -42.59 18.71 -10.65
CA ASP A 539 -43.26 17.41 -10.82
C ASP A 539 -43.14 16.62 -9.51
N ILE A 540 -44.04 16.87 -8.56
CA ILE A 540 -44.00 16.32 -7.20
C ILE A 540 -45.19 15.38 -6.99
N ALA A 541 -44.93 14.18 -6.51
CA ALA A 541 -45.92 13.17 -6.17
C ALA A 541 -45.85 12.79 -4.68
N ALA A 542 -46.97 12.28 -4.16
CA ALA A 542 -47.06 11.79 -2.79
C ALA A 542 -46.04 10.69 -2.51
N PRO A 543 -45.53 10.57 -1.26
CA PRO A 543 -44.67 9.46 -0.90
C PRO A 543 -45.40 8.13 -1.14
N THR A 544 -44.70 7.15 -1.73
CA THR A 544 -45.15 5.76 -1.76
C THR A 544 -44.71 5.08 -0.46
N ASP A 545 -45.62 4.35 0.20
CA ASP A 545 -45.34 3.56 1.42
C ASP A 545 -44.18 2.58 1.27
#